data_AF-A0A7V2CLC5-F1
#
_entry.id   AF-A0A7V2CLC5-F1
#
_cell.length_a   1.000
_cell.length_b   1.000
_cell.length_c   1.000
_cell.angle_alpha   90.00
_cell.angle_beta   90.00
_cell.angle_gamma   90.00
#
_symmetry.space_group_name_H-M   'P 1'
#
loop_
_entity.id
_entity.type
_entity.pdbx_description
1 polymer ?
#
loop_
_entity_poly.entity_id
_entity_poly.type
_entity_poly.pdbx_seq_one_letter_code
_entity_poly.pdbx_strand_id
1 'polypeptide(L)'
;MIGRRWFLAAASVGLCLAGLPDSASARELTEAQKKLLAQRAARVDGLRKLAEQIKGLRITSSTFVKDFVAEDDRIETELRAFLRGAREVPPPRYYADGACDLDMEVTLEWVVTTLKELHTRYYKGDKVKATDFEQMTQTNHRTVIRVTGSGAPPSDDMPPPDEPGEGGETPPARGIPYGWENVLPQGRLMARRAAEVDGMRKLAERIHGLQITSSTFVKDFVAEDDRIQTDLNTFLRGVRKGEPRFHPDQICSVECTVTLEEVITTLKELHTRYYKGDKFKAADFEQITQRVATKEISETGNGVPPPKYIRGPETESVGVQMPDWVGQTIRATGHGVPPADMKGTAQGKLMAARAAEEDAKRKLAEQLDGVLINSSTTVRDFVAQHDDIRTDMSTFLAGAQAVGDPEYDEEGTAAVTVELPLRRMWDIVSVRMTVTQIKR
;
A
#
# COMPACT_ATOMS: atom_id res chain seq x y z
N MET A 1 -23.87 31.92 -81.24
CA MET A 1 -23.11 33.17 -81.04
C MET A 1 -23.47 33.73 -79.67
N ILE A 2 -22.48 34.32 -78.96
CA ILE A 2 -22.53 34.91 -77.60
C ILE A 2 -22.43 33.82 -76.51
N GLY A 3 -21.30 33.57 -75.83
CA GLY A 3 -20.48 34.46 -74.97
C GLY A 3 -21.04 34.36 -73.53
N ARG A 4 -20.35 34.02 -72.43
CA ARG A 4 -18.99 34.33 -71.96
C ARG A 4 -18.73 33.57 -70.63
N ARG A 5 -17.44 33.26 -70.39
CA ARG A 5 -16.67 33.30 -69.11
C ARG A 5 -17.24 32.57 -67.87
N TRP A 6 -16.55 31.51 -67.43
CA TRP A 6 -16.24 31.29 -66.00
C TRP A 6 -14.78 30.84 -65.84
N PHE A 7 -14.21 31.23 -64.70
CA PHE A 7 -12.79 31.39 -64.36
C PHE A 7 -12.00 30.09 -64.13
N LEU A 8 -10.68 30.18 -64.39
CA LEU A 8 -9.62 29.32 -63.85
C LEU A 8 -9.23 29.79 -62.43
N ALA A 9 -9.15 28.86 -61.47
CA ALA A 9 -8.29 28.92 -60.27
C ALA A 9 -8.25 27.51 -59.64
N ALA A 10 -7.18 26.73 -59.88
CA ALA A 10 -5.96 26.65 -59.07
C ALA A 10 -6.12 25.71 -57.86
N ALA A 11 -5.49 24.54 -57.98
CA ALA A 11 -5.38 23.51 -56.97
C ALA A 11 -4.42 23.89 -55.85
N SER A 12 -4.79 23.57 -54.60
CA SER A 12 -3.86 23.45 -53.48
C SER A 12 -4.25 22.23 -52.65
N VAL A 13 -3.34 21.26 -52.61
CA VAL A 13 -3.40 20.04 -51.80
C VAL A 13 -3.13 20.44 -50.36
N GLY A 14 -4.18 20.46 -49.54
CA GLY A 14 -4.09 20.61 -48.09
C GLY A 14 -3.88 19.24 -47.44
N LEU A 15 -2.66 19.00 -46.94
CA LEU A 15 -2.28 17.85 -46.13
C LEU A 15 -3.03 17.92 -44.78
N CYS A 16 -4.05 17.08 -44.58
CA CYS A 16 -4.69 16.91 -43.27
C CYS A 16 -3.73 16.17 -42.33
N LEU A 17 -3.05 16.93 -41.46
CA LEU A 17 -2.46 16.38 -40.24
C LEU A 17 -3.59 15.94 -39.30
N ALA A 18 -3.69 14.63 -39.08
CA ALA A 18 -4.54 14.05 -38.06
C ALA A 18 -4.04 14.51 -36.68
N GLY A 19 -4.85 15.30 -35.98
CA GLY A 19 -4.68 15.54 -34.56
C GLY A 19 -4.90 14.23 -33.80
N LEU A 20 -3.91 13.83 -32.99
CA LEU A 20 -4.08 12.78 -31.99
C LEU A 20 -5.11 13.27 -30.96
N PRO A 21 -6.16 12.49 -30.62
CA PRO A 21 -7.01 12.84 -29.50
C PRO A 21 -6.23 12.67 -28.21
N ASP A 22 -6.08 13.79 -27.49
CA ASP A 22 -5.61 13.87 -26.12
C ASP A 22 -6.53 13.01 -25.23
N SER A 23 -6.03 11.90 -24.69
CA SER A 23 -6.82 11.01 -23.84
C SER A 23 -6.85 11.54 -22.40
N ALA A 24 -7.58 12.62 -22.19
CA ALA A 24 -8.05 13.05 -20.88
C ALA A 24 -9.58 12.86 -20.83
N SER A 25 -10.05 11.61 -20.89
CA SER A 25 -11.45 11.32 -20.61
C SER A 25 -11.63 11.17 -19.09
N ALA A 26 -12.01 12.27 -18.43
CA ALA A 26 -12.76 12.17 -17.18
C ALA A 26 -13.96 11.25 -17.46
N ARG A 27 -14.04 10.13 -16.74
CA ARG A 27 -15.18 9.22 -16.87
C ARG A 27 -16.39 9.92 -16.25
N GLU A 28 -17.27 10.49 -17.09
CA GLU A 28 -18.55 11.01 -16.65
C GLU A 28 -19.30 9.91 -15.86
N LEU A 29 -19.55 10.17 -14.58
CA LEU A 29 -20.34 9.27 -13.74
C LEU A 29 -21.77 9.25 -14.27
N THR A 30 -22.30 8.06 -14.53
CA THR A 30 -23.70 7.91 -14.98
C THR A 30 -24.67 8.47 -13.93
N GLU A 31 -25.82 8.99 -14.36
CA GLU A 31 -26.87 9.52 -13.46
C GLU A 31 -27.29 8.52 -12.38
N ALA A 32 -27.30 7.22 -12.71
CA ALA A 32 -27.57 6.16 -11.74
C ALA A 32 -26.46 6.02 -10.68
N GLN A 33 -25.19 6.21 -11.07
CA GLN A 33 -24.06 6.23 -10.15
C GLN A 33 -24.06 7.49 -9.27
N LYS A 34 -24.36 8.67 -9.83
CA LYS A 34 -24.47 9.93 -9.07
C LYS A 34 -25.54 9.86 -7.99
N LYS A 35 -26.73 9.34 -8.31
CA LYS A 35 -27.82 9.12 -7.33
C LYS A 35 -27.44 8.16 -6.21
N LEU A 36 -26.73 7.08 -6.56
CA LEU A 36 -26.27 6.09 -5.59
C LEU A 36 -25.18 6.66 -4.65
N LEU A 37 -24.31 7.53 -5.16
CA LEU A 37 -23.31 8.25 -4.35
C LEU A 37 -23.97 9.26 -3.40
N ALA A 38 -24.93 10.05 -3.90
CA ALA A 38 -25.71 10.97 -3.09
C ALA A 38 -26.46 10.24 -1.95
N GLN A 39 -27.07 9.08 -2.25
CA GLN A 39 -27.72 8.25 -1.24
C GLN A 39 -26.75 7.70 -0.19
N ARG A 40 -25.54 7.29 -0.60
CA ARG A 40 -24.49 6.84 0.33
C ARG A 40 -24.00 7.97 1.23
N ALA A 41 -23.83 9.18 0.69
CA ALA A 41 -23.48 10.37 1.45
C ALA A 41 -24.58 10.72 2.47
N ALA A 42 -25.84 10.72 2.05
CA ALA A 42 -27.00 10.95 2.91
C ALA A 42 -27.06 9.94 4.07
N ARG A 43 -26.74 8.67 3.81
CA ARG A 43 -26.66 7.63 4.86
C ARG A 43 -25.54 7.91 5.88
N VAL A 44 -24.37 8.36 5.45
CA VAL A 44 -23.26 8.72 6.36
C VAL A 44 -23.69 9.89 7.25
N ASP A 45 -24.27 10.91 6.65
CA ASP A 45 -24.77 12.10 7.34
C ASP A 45 -25.87 11.76 8.36
N GLY A 46 -26.81 10.89 7.97
CA GLY A 46 -27.87 10.39 8.84
C GLY A 46 -27.33 9.62 10.04
N LEU A 47 -26.36 8.72 9.84
CA LEU A 47 -25.72 7.98 10.92
C LEU A 47 -24.98 8.89 11.91
N ARG A 48 -24.32 9.94 11.42
CA ARG A 48 -23.66 10.95 12.27
C ARG A 48 -24.67 11.70 13.12
N LYS A 49 -25.76 12.19 12.51
CA LYS A 49 -26.86 12.86 13.23
C LYS A 49 -27.52 11.94 14.25
N LEU A 50 -27.74 10.66 13.93
CA LEU A 50 -28.26 9.66 14.87
C LEU A 50 -27.31 9.48 16.07
N ALA A 51 -26.00 9.35 15.80
CA ALA A 51 -25.00 9.21 16.85
C ALA A 51 -25.02 10.40 17.82
N GLU A 52 -25.09 11.63 17.29
CA GLU A 52 -25.19 12.85 18.09
C GLU A 52 -26.46 12.88 18.95
N GLN A 53 -27.62 12.52 18.38
CA GLN A 53 -28.88 12.44 19.13
C GLN A 53 -28.82 11.40 20.25
N ILE A 54 -28.24 10.23 19.97
CA ILE A 54 -28.10 9.15 20.96
C ILE A 54 -27.10 9.52 22.05
N LYS A 55 -25.96 10.11 21.69
CA LYS A 55 -24.96 10.65 22.64
C LYS A 55 -25.56 11.73 23.56
N GLY A 56 -26.57 12.47 23.09
CA GLY A 56 -27.32 13.45 23.86
C GLY A 56 -28.37 12.88 24.82
N LEU A 57 -28.67 11.58 24.77
CA LEU A 57 -29.65 10.97 25.68
C LEU A 57 -29.15 10.97 27.12
N ARG A 58 -30.06 11.25 28.04
CA ARG A 58 -29.77 11.28 29.47
C ARG A 58 -29.95 9.89 30.06
N ILE A 59 -28.94 9.42 30.81
CA ILE A 59 -28.98 8.15 31.54
C ILE A 59 -29.45 8.38 32.98
N THR A 60 -28.78 9.30 33.71
CA THR A 60 -29.12 9.67 35.10
C THR A 60 -29.30 11.18 35.24
N SER A 61 -29.51 11.68 36.47
CA SER A 61 -29.62 13.11 36.73
C SER A 61 -28.37 13.92 36.35
N SER A 62 -27.19 13.31 36.28
CA SER A 62 -25.94 14.01 36.00
C SER A 62 -25.13 13.43 34.83
N THR A 63 -25.56 12.31 34.26
CA THR A 63 -24.78 11.56 33.25
C THR A 63 -25.55 11.36 31.95
N PHE A 64 -24.89 11.62 30.83
CA PHE A 64 -25.40 11.40 29.48
C PHE A 64 -24.73 10.19 28.81
N VAL A 65 -25.31 9.71 27.71
CA VAL A 65 -24.73 8.61 26.92
C VAL A 65 -23.33 8.96 26.43
N LYS A 66 -23.07 10.21 26.02
CA LYS A 66 -21.71 10.66 25.66
C LYS A 66 -20.70 10.47 26.79
N ASP A 67 -21.11 10.68 28.04
CA ASP A 67 -20.21 10.58 29.20
C ASP A 67 -19.94 9.11 29.51
N PHE A 68 -20.96 8.25 29.42
CA PHE A 68 -20.81 6.80 29.55
C PHE A 68 -19.90 6.19 28.47
N VAL A 69 -20.05 6.64 27.23
CA VAL A 69 -19.24 6.18 26.08
C VAL A 69 -17.78 6.62 26.21
N ALA A 70 -17.52 7.79 26.78
CA ALA A 70 -16.15 8.31 26.98
C ALA A 70 -15.35 7.57 28.06
N GLU A 71 -15.98 6.70 28.86
CA GLU A 71 -15.30 5.94 29.91
C GLU A 71 -14.50 4.74 29.36
N ASP A 72 -14.83 4.24 28.17
CA ASP A 72 -14.08 3.16 27.50
C ASP A 72 -14.24 3.21 25.96
N ASP A 73 -13.12 3.30 25.25
CA ASP A 73 -13.09 3.37 23.77
C ASP A 73 -13.76 2.17 23.08
N ARG A 74 -13.82 1.01 23.75
CA ARG A 74 -14.52 -0.18 23.24
C ARG A 74 -16.03 0.03 23.24
N ILE A 75 -16.57 0.76 24.22
CA ILE A 75 -17.99 1.15 24.26
C ILE A 75 -18.31 2.06 23.07
N GLU A 76 -17.44 3.03 22.77
CA GLU A 76 -17.62 3.89 21.58
C GLU A 76 -17.59 3.08 20.28
N THR A 77 -16.63 2.18 20.15
CA THR A 77 -16.47 1.35 18.96
C THR A 77 -17.68 0.46 18.71
N GLU A 78 -18.19 -0.18 19.76
CA GLU A 78 -19.37 -1.05 19.68
C GLU A 78 -20.66 -0.27 19.49
N LEU A 79 -20.81 0.90 20.11
CA LEU A 79 -21.95 1.79 19.85
C LEU A 79 -21.96 2.25 18.38
N ARG A 80 -20.80 2.58 17.80
CA ARG A 80 -20.69 2.89 16.36
C ARG A 80 -20.99 1.67 15.48
N ALA A 81 -20.61 0.47 15.91
CA ALA A 81 -20.96 -0.77 15.20
C ALA A 81 -22.47 -1.01 15.20
N PHE A 82 -23.13 -0.81 16.34
CA PHE A 82 -24.57 -0.87 16.48
C PHE A 82 -25.29 0.14 15.57
N LEU A 83 -24.85 1.40 15.56
CA LEU A 83 -25.49 2.44 14.74
C LEU A 83 -25.46 2.14 13.24
N ARG A 84 -24.46 1.38 12.76
CA ARG A 84 -24.43 0.93 11.35
C ARG A 84 -25.60 0.02 10.97
N GLY A 85 -26.25 -0.61 11.95
CA GLY A 85 -27.49 -1.38 11.77
C GLY A 85 -28.77 -0.56 11.88
N ALA A 86 -28.69 0.77 12.03
CA ALA A 86 -29.87 1.63 12.13
C ALA A 86 -30.77 1.49 10.90
N ARG A 87 -32.08 1.49 11.15
CA ARG A 87 -33.08 1.28 10.10
C ARG A 87 -33.19 2.51 9.22
N GLU A 88 -33.11 2.30 7.92
CA GLU A 88 -33.44 3.31 6.92
C GLU A 88 -34.93 3.26 6.60
N VAL A 89 -35.55 4.42 6.46
CA VAL A 89 -36.95 4.56 6.06
C VAL A 89 -37.00 4.78 4.54
N PRO A 90 -37.34 3.76 3.75
CA PRO A 90 -37.50 3.93 2.31
C PRO A 90 -38.86 4.59 1.98
N PRO A 91 -38.98 5.31 0.84
CA PRO A 91 -37.92 5.58 -0.15
C PRO A 91 -37.09 6.84 0.20
N PRO A 92 -35.81 6.91 -0.23
CA PRO A 92 -35.02 8.15 -0.19
C PRO A 92 -35.68 9.25 -1.05
N ARG A 93 -35.55 10.50 -0.60
CA ARG A 93 -36.07 11.68 -1.29
C ARG A 93 -34.98 12.29 -2.16
N TYR A 94 -35.16 12.26 -3.48
CA TYR A 94 -34.22 12.86 -4.43
C TYR A 94 -34.72 14.23 -4.90
N TYR A 95 -33.80 15.18 -5.05
CA TYR A 95 -34.05 16.53 -5.51
C TYR A 95 -33.57 16.73 -6.96
N ALA A 96 -34.03 17.81 -7.60
CA ALA A 96 -33.74 18.11 -9.00
C ALA A 96 -32.26 18.42 -9.28
N ASP A 97 -31.53 18.84 -8.25
CA ASP A 97 -30.08 19.05 -8.23
C ASP A 97 -29.28 17.75 -7.99
N GLY A 98 -29.98 16.61 -7.89
CA GLY A 98 -29.39 15.30 -7.64
C GLY A 98 -29.07 15.03 -6.17
N ALA A 99 -29.37 15.96 -5.25
CA ALA A 99 -29.25 15.73 -3.82
C ALA A 99 -30.23 14.66 -3.33
N CYS A 100 -29.88 14.00 -2.23
CA CYS A 100 -30.64 12.92 -1.62
C CYS A 100 -30.81 13.20 -0.12
N ASP A 101 -32.06 13.16 0.35
CA ASP A 101 -32.41 13.08 1.76
C ASP A 101 -32.83 11.65 2.11
N LEU A 102 -32.28 11.11 3.20
CA LEU A 102 -32.58 9.78 3.70
C LEU A 102 -32.96 9.87 5.17
N ASP A 103 -34.19 9.44 5.48
CA ASP A 103 -34.66 9.36 6.86
C ASP A 103 -34.16 8.06 7.50
N MET A 104 -33.59 8.18 8.69
CA MET A 104 -33.13 7.05 9.50
C MET A 104 -33.80 7.08 10.86
N GLU A 105 -34.19 5.90 11.35
CA GLU A 105 -34.87 5.76 12.63
C GLU A 105 -34.24 4.67 13.51
N VAL A 106 -34.22 4.94 14.81
CA VAL A 106 -33.77 4.00 15.85
C VAL A 106 -34.76 4.08 17.01
N THR A 107 -35.21 2.94 17.54
CA THR A 107 -36.09 2.90 18.70
C THR A 107 -35.30 3.08 19.99
N LEU A 108 -35.86 3.82 20.95
CA LEU A 108 -35.21 4.04 22.25
C LEU A 108 -34.98 2.73 23.00
N GLU A 109 -35.92 1.79 22.91
CA GLU A 109 -35.81 0.45 23.50
C GLU A 109 -34.57 -0.29 23.01
N TRP A 110 -34.30 -0.24 21.70
CA TRP A 110 -33.14 -0.91 21.10
C TRP A 110 -31.82 -0.26 21.52
N VAL A 111 -31.80 1.07 21.68
CA VAL A 111 -30.66 1.81 22.25
C VAL A 111 -30.43 1.38 23.70
N VAL A 112 -31.47 1.32 24.53
CA VAL A 112 -31.37 0.95 25.95
C VAL A 112 -30.82 -0.47 26.12
N THR A 113 -31.36 -1.44 25.36
CA THR A 113 -30.88 -2.83 25.40
C THR A 113 -29.39 -2.90 25.05
N THR A 114 -28.98 -2.19 24.01
CA THR A 114 -27.57 -2.14 23.59
C THR A 114 -26.68 -1.52 24.66
N LEU A 115 -27.08 -0.39 25.24
CA LEU A 115 -26.30 0.25 26.31
C LEU A 115 -26.15 -0.64 27.55
N LYS A 116 -27.18 -1.42 27.91
CA LYS A 116 -27.10 -2.41 28.99
C LYS A 116 -26.10 -3.53 28.67
N GLU A 117 -26.09 -4.02 27.44
CA GLU A 117 -25.12 -5.03 27.01
C GLU A 117 -23.69 -4.49 27.06
N LEU A 118 -23.47 -3.25 26.60
CA LEU A 118 -22.16 -2.60 26.65
C LEU A 118 -21.70 -2.34 28.09
N HIS A 119 -22.62 -1.93 28.97
CA HIS A 119 -22.35 -1.77 30.39
C HIS A 119 -21.87 -3.09 31.01
N THR A 120 -22.61 -4.18 30.77
CA THR A 120 -22.27 -5.50 31.34
C THR A 120 -20.93 -6.03 30.83
N ARG A 121 -20.60 -5.78 29.55
CA ARG A 121 -19.39 -6.33 28.92
C ARG A 121 -18.13 -5.53 29.20
N TYR A 122 -18.22 -4.20 29.22
CA TYR A 122 -17.04 -3.34 29.15
C TYR A 122 -16.95 -2.32 30.29
N TYR A 123 -18.07 -1.92 30.90
CA TYR A 123 -18.06 -0.88 31.92
C TYR A 123 -17.69 -1.45 33.29
N LYS A 124 -16.67 -0.85 33.91
CA LYS A 124 -16.17 -1.22 35.25
C LYS A 124 -16.28 -0.08 36.26
N GLY A 125 -16.90 1.04 35.88
CA GLY A 125 -17.07 2.21 36.75
C GLY A 125 -18.31 2.10 37.65
N ASP A 126 -18.43 3.05 38.58
CA ASP A 126 -19.55 3.09 39.55
C ASP A 126 -20.58 4.20 39.25
N LYS A 127 -20.34 5.04 38.22
CA LYS A 127 -21.16 6.22 37.93
C LYS A 127 -22.52 5.89 37.31
N VAL A 128 -22.62 4.75 36.62
CA VAL A 128 -23.84 4.30 35.94
C VAL A 128 -24.11 2.84 36.33
N LYS A 129 -25.33 2.54 36.76
CA LYS A 129 -25.79 1.18 37.09
C LYS A 129 -26.65 0.62 35.97
N ALA A 130 -26.72 -0.71 35.87
CA ALA A 130 -27.56 -1.39 34.88
C ALA A 130 -29.05 -1.00 34.98
N THR A 131 -29.52 -0.69 36.19
CA THR A 131 -30.88 -0.22 36.49
C THR A 131 -31.17 1.19 35.96
N ASP A 132 -30.14 2.02 35.77
CA ASP A 132 -30.31 3.41 35.33
C ASP A 132 -30.73 3.48 33.85
N PHE A 133 -30.31 2.49 33.04
CA PHE A 133 -30.74 2.37 31.66
C PHE A 133 -32.23 2.04 31.52
N GLU A 134 -32.87 1.42 32.52
CA GLU A 134 -34.32 1.17 32.52
C GLU A 134 -35.11 2.47 32.68
N GLN A 135 -34.57 3.38 33.47
CA GLN A 135 -35.14 4.71 33.73
C GLN A 135 -34.98 5.67 32.55
N MET A 136 -34.14 5.34 31.55
CA MET A 136 -34.03 6.11 30.31
C MET A 136 -35.34 6.14 29.52
N THR A 137 -36.12 5.07 29.57
CA THR A 137 -37.43 4.98 28.90
C THR A 137 -38.45 5.95 29.51
N GLN A 138 -38.27 6.30 30.79
CA GLN A 138 -39.13 7.24 31.51
C GLN A 138 -38.61 8.69 31.44
N THR A 139 -37.28 8.85 31.39
CA THR A 139 -36.62 10.16 31.34
C THR A 139 -36.66 10.78 29.94
N ASN A 140 -36.61 9.95 28.90
CA ASN A 140 -36.63 10.38 27.51
C ASN A 140 -38.00 10.06 26.90
N HIS A 141 -38.80 11.08 26.62
CA HIS A 141 -40.18 10.99 26.11
C HIS A 141 -40.28 10.60 24.62
N ARG A 142 -39.16 10.39 23.93
CA ARG A 142 -39.12 10.00 22.52
C ARG A 142 -38.93 8.49 22.40
N THR A 143 -39.94 7.78 21.92
CA THR A 143 -39.89 6.33 21.68
C THR A 143 -39.10 5.97 20.42
N VAL A 144 -39.08 6.86 19.42
CA VAL A 144 -38.34 6.72 18.17
C VAL A 144 -37.51 7.97 17.93
N ILE A 145 -36.22 7.79 17.70
CA ILE A 145 -35.28 8.83 17.32
C ILE A 145 -35.18 8.77 15.80
N ARG A 146 -35.73 9.80 15.13
CA ARG A 146 -35.68 9.94 13.69
C ARG A 146 -34.81 11.13 13.31
N VAL A 147 -33.92 10.95 12.34
CA VAL A 147 -33.12 12.03 11.75
C VAL A 147 -33.13 11.92 10.23
N THR A 148 -32.98 13.05 9.56
CA THR A 148 -32.82 13.11 8.11
C THR A 148 -31.36 13.40 7.79
N GLY A 149 -30.70 12.46 7.11
CA GLY A 149 -29.37 12.65 6.54
C GLY A 149 -29.49 13.23 5.13
N SER A 150 -28.59 14.15 4.77
CA SER A 150 -28.58 14.82 3.47
C SER A 150 -27.26 14.54 2.75
N GLY A 151 -27.31 14.26 1.46
CA GLY A 151 -26.14 13.96 0.63
C GLY A 151 -26.27 14.58 -0.76
N ALA A 152 -25.25 15.32 -1.19
CA ALA A 152 -25.18 15.90 -2.52
C ALA A 152 -24.41 14.97 -3.49
N PRO A 153 -24.73 14.98 -4.79
CA PRO A 153 -23.92 14.32 -5.79
C PRO A 153 -22.59 15.07 -5.98
N PRO A 154 -21.50 14.41 -6.40
CA PRO A 154 -20.28 15.11 -6.79
C PRO A 154 -20.57 16.08 -7.94
N SER A 155 -20.14 17.34 -7.84
CA SER A 155 -20.25 18.29 -8.96
C SER A 155 -19.24 17.93 -10.07
N ASP A 156 -19.57 18.22 -11.32
CA ASP A 156 -18.73 17.86 -12.48
C ASP A 156 -17.36 18.60 -12.49
N ASP A 157 -17.26 19.74 -11.82
CA ASP A 157 -16.00 20.50 -11.61
C ASP A 157 -15.23 20.09 -10.34
N MET A 158 -15.69 19.06 -9.62
CA MET A 158 -14.97 18.52 -8.46
C MET A 158 -14.02 17.42 -8.94
N PRO A 159 -12.70 17.49 -8.69
CA PRO A 159 -11.85 16.33 -8.89
C PRO A 159 -12.44 15.15 -8.09
N PRO A 160 -12.34 13.90 -8.60
CA PRO A 160 -12.83 12.73 -7.89
C PRO A 160 -12.27 12.77 -6.46
N PRO A 161 -13.10 12.50 -5.43
CA PRO A 161 -12.79 12.93 -4.08
C PRO A 161 -11.56 12.21 -3.54
N ASP A 162 -10.43 12.88 -3.64
CA ASP A 162 -9.18 12.63 -2.94
C ASP A 162 -8.63 14.02 -2.57
N GLU A 163 -9.04 14.52 -1.39
CA GLU A 163 -8.21 15.30 -0.46
C GLU A 163 -9.08 15.79 0.73
N PRO A 164 -8.92 15.23 1.95
CA PRO A 164 -9.27 15.94 3.17
C PRO A 164 -8.20 16.98 3.49
N GLY A 165 -8.64 18.20 3.78
CA GLY A 165 -7.81 19.28 4.29
C GLY A 165 -7.12 18.92 5.62
N GLU A 166 -6.02 19.61 5.86
CA GLU A 166 -5.08 19.49 6.97
C GLU A 166 -5.73 19.19 8.33
N GLY A 167 -5.18 18.18 9.02
CA GLY A 167 -5.31 18.02 10.46
C GLY A 167 -6.56 17.28 10.94
N GLY A 168 -6.64 15.98 10.66
CA GLY A 168 -7.58 15.08 11.32
C GLY A 168 -7.43 13.66 10.82
N GLU A 169 -7.16 12.72 11.72
CA GLU A 169 -7.07 11.28 11.43
C GLU A 169 -8.17 10.85 10.46
N THR A 170 -7.76 10.42 9.26
CA THR A 170 -8.67 9.94 8.23
C THR A 170 -9.40 8.70 8.76
N PRO A 171 -10.73 8.69 8.88
CA PRO A 171 -11.45 7.48 9.23
C PRO A 171 -11.19 6.43 8.14
N PRO A 172 -10.86 5.16 8.48
CA PRO A 172 -10.56 4.15 7.47
C PRO A 172 -11.76 3.97 6.55
N ALA A 173 -11.50 3.92 5.24
CA ALA A 173 -12.52 3.65 4.24
C ALA A 173 -13.26 2.34 4.60
N ARG A 174 -14.59 2.34 4.58
CA ARG A 174 -15.41 1.19 5.00
C ARG A 174 -14.93 -0.10 4.33
N GLY A 175 -14.54 -1.09 5.15
CA GLY A 175 -14.08 -2.41 4.70
C GLY A 175 -12.56 -2.58 4.64
N ILE A 176 -11.77 -1.57 5.02
CA ILE A 176 -10.32 -1.72 5.23
C ILE A 176 -10.06 -2.01 6.72
N PRO A 177 -9.34 -3.09 7.06
CA PRO A 177 -8.95 -3.35 8.44
C PRO A 177 -8.05 -2.23 8.98
N TYR A 178 -8.18 -1.95 10.28
CA TYR A 178 -7.32 -0.99 10.96
C TYR A 178 -5.84 -1.41 10.86
N GLY A 179 -4.95 -0.48 10.51
CA GLY A 179 -3.53 -0.72 10.23
C GLY A 179 -3.21 -1.18 8.80
N TRP A 180 -4.24 -1.36 7.96
CA TRP A 180 -4.13 -1.77 6.56
C TRP A 180 -4.58 -0.67 5.59
N GLU A 181 -4.73 0.57 6.07
CA GLU A 181 -5.16 1.73 5.31
C GLU A 181 -4.24 2.00 4.11
N ASN A 182 -2.94 1.76 4.29
CA ASN A 182 -1.93 1.92 3.27
C ASN A 182 -1.74 0.66 2.40
N VAL A 183 -2.43 -0.44 2.67
CA VAL A 183 -2.28 -1.69 1.91
C VAL A 183 -3.33 -1.79 0.82
N LEU A 184 -2.88 -1.91 -0.43
CA LEU A 184 -3.75 -2.07 -1.60
C LEU A 184 -4.66 -3.31 -1.44
N PRO A 185 -5.87 -3.32 -2.04
CA PRO A 185 -6.77 -4.48 -1.99
C PRO A 185 -6.10 -5.80 -2.42
N GLN A 186 -5.21 -5.74 -3.42
CA GLN A 186 -4.41 -6.89 -3.85
C GLN A 186 -3.42 -7.36 -2.78
N GLY A 187 -2.81 -6.45 -2.02
CA GLY A 187 -1.91 -6.77 -0.91
C GLY A 187 -2.66 -7.49 0.21
N ARG A 188 -3.86 -7.01 0.57
CA ARG A 188 -4.76 -7.67 1.53
C ARG A 188 -5.15 -9.08 1.11
N LEU A 189 -5.48 -9.26 -0.18
CA LEU A 189 -5.78 -10.57 -0.75
C LEU A 189 -4.57 -11.52 -0.68
N MET A 190 -3.38 -11.02 -1.03
CA MET A 190 -2.15 -11.82 -0.98
C MET A 190 -1.77 -12.22 0.44
N ALA A 191 -1.93 -11.31 1.41
CA ALA A 191 -1.69 -11.62 2.82
C ALA A 191 -2.65 -12.71 3.33
N ARG A 192 -3.94 -12.62 3.00
CA ARG A 192 -4.91 -13.67 3.31
C ARG A 192 -4.51 -15.02 2.71
N ARG A 193 -4.14 -15.04 1.42
CA ARG A 193 -3.70 -16.29 0.75
C ARG A 193 -2.44 -16.86 1.38
N ALA A 194 -1.49 -16.00 1.75
CA ALA A 194 -0.27 -16.42 2.44
C ALA A 194 -0.59 -17.02 3.82
N ALA A 195 -1.52 -16.41 4.57
CA ALA A 195 -2.00 -16.92 5.85
C ALA A 195 -2.69 -18.28 5.71
N GLU A 196 -3.55 -18.46 4.70
CA GLU A 196 -4.16 -19.76 4.41
C GLU A 196 -3.12 -20.84 4.11
N VAL A 197 -2.11 -20.53 3.30
CA VAL A 197 -1.03 -21.49 2.96
C VAL A 197 -0.18 -21.82 4.19
N ASP A 198 0.17 -20.81 5.00
CA ASP A 198 0.92 -21.02 6.24
C ASP A 198 0.14 -21.86 7.26
N GLY A 199 -1.17 -21.64 7.37
CA GLY A 199 -2.06 -22.40 8.25
C GLY A 199 -2.18 -23.85 7.81
N MET A 200 -2.37 -24.09 6.51
CA MET A 200 -2.35 -25.44 5.94
C MET A 200 -1.02 -26.15 6.17
N ARG A 201 0.12 -25.45 6.04
CA ARG A 201 1.44 -26.03 6.30
C ARG A 201 1.58 -26.48 7.75
N LYS A 202 1.22 -25.62 8.71
CA LYS A 202 1.23 -25.96 10.15
C LYS A 202 0.29 -27.12 10.46
N LEU A 203 -0.92 -27.10 9.88
CA LEU A 203 -1.88 -28.19 10.04
C LEU A 203 -1.36 -29.51 9.47
N ALA A 204 -0.72 -29.47 8.30
CA ALA A 204 -0.07 -30.62 7.70
C ALA A 204 1.03 -31.17 8.62
N GLU A 205 1.91 -30.32 9.15
CA GLU A 205 2.95 -30.70 10.12
C GLU A 205 2.35 -31.36 11.37
N ARG A 206 1.24 -30.81 11.88
CA ARG A 206 0.52 -31.37 13.01
C ARG A 206 -0.06 -32.76 12.71
N ILE A 207 -0.67 -32.93 11.54
CA ILE A 207 -1.23 -34.22 11.09
C ILE A 207 -0.12 -35.24 10.84
N HIS A 208 0.97 -34.85 10.19
CA HIS A 208 2.15 -35.69 9.97
C HIS A 208 2.78 -36.16 11.29
N GLY A 209 2.69 -35.35 12.34
CA GLY A 209 3.12 -35.68 13.70
C GLY A 209 2.18 -36.58 14.50
N LEU A 210 0.99 -36.93 13.97
CA LEU A 210 0.08 -37.85 14.65
C LEU A 210 0.69 -39.25 14.70
N GLN A 211 0.59 -39.88 15.87
CA GLN A 211 1.17 -41.17 16.14
C GLN A 211 0.19 -42.30 15.81
N ILE A 212 0.56 -43.19 14.87
CA ILE A 212 -0.28 -44.31 14.42
C ILE A 212 -0.04 -45.54 15.32
N THR A 213 1.21 -45.88 15.62
CA THR A 213 1.58 -46.98 16.53
C THR A 213 2.56 -46.47 17.61
N SER A 214 3.04 -47.34 18.50
CA SER A 214 4.03 -46.95 19.53
C SER A 214 5.32 -46.32 18.98
N SER A 215 5.68 -46.57 17.71
CA SER A 215 6.93 -46.09 17.11
C SER A 215 6.77 -45.42 15.75
N THR A 216 5.56 -45.37 15.18
CA THR A 216 5.32 -44.81 13.83
C THR A 216 4.34 -43.66 13.83
N PHE A 217 4.54 -42.75 12.88
CA PHE A 217 3.78 -41.53 12.70
C PHE A 217 3.14 -41.45 11.32
N VAL A 218 2.20 -40.54 11.13
CA VAL A 218 1.55 -40.31 9.81
C VAL A 218 2.57 -39.94 8.74
N LYS A 219 3.62 -39.17 9.06
CA LYS A 219 4.73 -38.93 8.12
C LYS A 219 5.39 -40.21 7.60
N ASP A 220 5.51 -41.24 8.45
CA ASP A 220 6.15 -42.50 8.08
C ASP A 220 5.25 -43.31 7.16
N PHE A 221 3.93 -43.27 7.40
CA PHE A 221 2.93 -43.89 6.52
C PHE A 221 2.87 -43.21 5.14
N VAL A 222 2.91 -41.88 5.12
CA VAL A 222 2.89 -41.09 3.88
C VAL A 222 4.16 -41.34 3.04
N ALA A 223 5.30 -41.58 3.69
CA ALA A 223 6.57 -41.87 3.01
C ALA A 223 6.62 -43.25 2.32
N GLU A 224 5.66 -44.15 2.57
CA GLU A 224 5.62 -45.48 1.92
C GLU A 224 5.15 -45.39 0.45
N ASP A 225 4.38 -44.37 0.07
CA ASP A 225 3.90 -44.18 -1.31
C ASP A 225 3.59 -42.71 -1.63
N ASP A 226 4.19 -42.18 -2.70
CA ASP A 226 3.99 -40.78 -3.15
C ASP A 226 2.51 -40.44 -3.46
N ARG A 227 1.69 -41.44 -3.82
CA ARG A 227 0.26 -41.24 -4.07
C ARG A 227 -0.50 -40.96 -2.79
N ILE A 228 -0.08 -41.55 -1.66
CA ILE A 228 -0.63 -41.24 -0.34
C ILE A 228 -0.34 -39.78 -0.01
N GLN A 229 0.88 -39.30 -0.27
CA GLN A 229 1.24 -37.90 -0.07
C GLN A 229 0.40 -36.96 -0.94
N THR A 230 0.19 -37.32 -2.20
CA THR A 230 -0.56 -36.51 -3.17
C THR A 230 -2.03 -36.38 -2.77
N ASP A 231 -2.68 -37.48 -2.41
CA ASP A 231 -4.09 -37.46 -2.01
C ASP A 231 -4.28 -36.82 -0.62
N LEU A 232 -3.35 -37.02 0.31
CA LEU A 232 -3.37 -36.32 1.60
C LEU A 232 -3.23 -34.80 1.43
N ASN A 233 -2.32 -34.34 0.56
CA ASN A 233 -2.20 -32.92 0.22
C ASN A 233 -3.48 -32.37 -0.44
N THR A 234 -4.17 -33.18 -1.23
CA THR A 234 -5.44 -32.81 -1.86
C THR A 234 -6.53 -32.64 -0.80
N PHE A 235 -6.61 -33.54 0.18
CA PHE A 235 -7.46 -33.41 1.35
C PHE A 235 -7.18 -32.12 2.13
N LEU A 236 -5.90 -31.85 2.44
CA LEU A 236 -5.49 -30.66 3.21
C LEU A 236 -5.87 -29.34 2.53
N ARG A 237 -5.90 -29.27 1.20
CA ARG A 237 -6.34 -28.09 0.44
C ARG A 237 -7.84 -27.81 0.59
N GLY A 238 -8.64 -28.84 0.88
CA GLY A 238 -10.09 -28.76 1.06
C GLY A 238 -10.54 -28.51 2.50
N VAL A 239 -9.61 -28.38 3.44
CA VAL A 239 -9.91 -28.19 4.87
C VAL A 239 -10.65 -26.87 5.11
N ARG A 240 -11.52 -26.85 6.13
CA ARG A 240 -12.29 -25.66 6.51
C ARG A 240 -11.35 -24.53 6.93
N LYS A 241 -11.55 -23.37 6.31
CA LYS A 241 -10.81 -22.14 6.59
C LYS A 241 -11.72 -21.18 7.34
N GLY A 242 -11.24 -20.66 8.46
CA GLY A 242 -11.91 -19.62 9.23
C GLY A 242 -11.88 -18.26 8.53
N GLU A 243 -12.61 -17.31 9.09
CA GLU A 243 -12.57 -15.93 8.60
C GLU A 243 -11.19 -15.28 8.84
N PRO A 244 -10.68 -14.50 7.87
CA PRO A 244 -9.39 -13.83 8.02
C PRO A 244 -9.48 -12.72 9.07
N ARG A 245 -8.59 -12.79 10.06
CA ARG A 245 -8.38 -11.74 11.05
C ARG A 245 -7.22 -10.88 10.63
N PHE A 246 -7.42 -9.57 10.57
CA PHE A 246 -6.40 -8.62 10.19
C PHE A 246 -5.95 -7.86 11.44
N HIS A 247 -4.66 -7.94 11.73
CA HIS A 247 -4.03 -7.28 12.86
C HIS A 247 -3.45 -5.92 12.45
N PRO A 248 -3.33 -4.94 13.37
CA PRO A 248 -2.88 -3.58 13.04
C PRO A 248 -1.43 -3.49 12.55
N ASP A 249 -0.63 -4.50 12.81
CA ASP A 249 0.78 -4.67 12.40
C ASP A 249 0.93 -5.24 10.98
N GLN A 250 -0.15 -5.25 10.18
CA GLN A 250 -0.18 -5.78 8.82
C GLN A 250 0.03 -7.29 8.73
N ILE A 251 -0.35 -8.02 9.79
CA ILE A 251 -0.41 -9.48 9.79
C ILE A 251 -1.86 -9.94 9.59
N CYS A 252 -2.07 -10.82 8.63
CA CYS A 252 -3.34 -11.51 8.44
C CYS A 252 -3.23 -12.92 9.04
N SER A 253 -4.18 -13.29 9.89
CA SER A 253 -4.26 -14.58 10.56
C SER A 253 -5.48 -15.35 10.07
N VAL A 254 -5.30 -16.60 9.67
CA VAL A 254 -6.39 -17.49 9.25
C VAL A 254 -6.27 -18.81 10.01
N GLU A 255 -7.35 -19.19 10.69
CA GLU A 255 -7.43 -20.48 11.37
C GLU A 255 -7.87 -21.56 10.37
N CYS A 256 -7.12 -22.65 10.29
CA CYS A 256 -7.47 -23.85 9.52
C CYS A 256 -7.88 -24.94 10.49
N THR A 257 -9.08 -25.50 10.33
CA THR A 257 -9.64 -26.48 11.26
C THR A 257 -10.07 -27.76 10.56
N VAL A 258 -9.69 -28.90 11.13
CA VAL A 258 -10.10 -30.22 10.67
C VAL A 258 -10.46 -31.09 11.87
N THR A 259 -11.44 -31.96 11.71
CA THR A 259 -11.78 -32.91 12.77
C THR A 259 -10.84 -34.11 12.73
N LEU A 260 -10.55 -34.70 13.89
CA LEU A 260 -9.74 -35.92 13.97
C LEU A 260 -10.41 -37.08 13.22
N GLU A 261 -11.74 -37.12 13.20
CA GLU A 261 -12.53 -38.13 12.50
C GLU A 261 -12.35 -38.05 10.97
N GLU A 262 -12.38 -36.85 10.38
CA GLU A 262 -12.10 -36.64 8.96
C GLU A 262 -10.68 -37.09 8.59
N VAL A 263 -9.69 -36.79 9.44
CA VAL A 263 -8.30 -37.20 9.22
C VAL A 263 -8.17 -38.73 9.26
N ILE A 264 -8.72 -39.39 10.27
CA ILE A 264 -8.67 -40.85 10.40
C ILE A 264 -9.38 -41.54 9.23
N THR A 265 -10.56 -41.03 8.85
CA THR A 265 -11.32 -41.58 7.72
C THR A 265 -10.50 -41.49 6.43
N THR A 266 -9.90 -40.34 6.17
CA THR A 266 -9.03 -40.13 5.01
C THR A 266 -7.83 -41.08 5.03
N LEU A 267 -7.15 -41.23 6.17
CA LEU A 267 -6.00 -42.14 6.29
C LEU A 267 -6.39 -43.61 6.05
N LYS A 268 -7.55 -44.05 6.53
CA LYS A 268 -8.07 -45.42 6.28
C LYS A 268 -8.38 -45.64 4.80
N GLU A 269 -8.95 -44.64 4.12
CA GLU A 269 -9.18 -44.70 2.67
C GLU A 269 -7.87 -44.81 1.88
N LEU A 270 -6.86 -44.00 2.24
CA LEU A 270 -5.53 -44.05 1.62
C LEU A 270 -4.82 -45.38 1.86
N HIS A 271 -4.93 -45.93 3.07
CA HIS A 271 -4.40 -47.25 3.42
C HIS A 271 -5.02 -48.33 2.53
N THR A 272 -6.34 -48.37 2.44
CA THR A 272 -7.07 -49.36 1.65
C THR A 272 -6.76 -49.24 0.15
N ARG A 273 -6.58 -48.02 -0.35
CA ARG A 273 -6.39 -47.76 -1.78
C ARG A 273 -4.96 -48.01 -2.27
N TYR A 274 -3.95 -47.63 -1.48
CA TYR A 274 -2.56 -47.62 -1.96
C TYR A 274 -1.60 -48.48 -1.14
N TYR A 275 -1.87 -48.72 0.14
CA TYR A 275 -0.94 -49.44 1.00
C TYR A 275 -1.10 -50.96 0.89
N LYS A 276 0.02 -51.67 0.66
CA LYS A 276 0.07 -53.14 0.54
C LYS A 276 1.04 -53.81 1.52
N GLY A 277 1.63 -53.05 2.44
CA GLY A 277 2.56 -53.58 3.45
C GLY A 277 1.85 -54.10 4.71
N ASP A 278 2.64 -54.52 5.69
CA ASP A 278 2.13 -55.03 7.00
C ASP A 278 2.52 -54.13 8.19
N LYS A 279 3.26 -53.04 7.94
CA LYS A 279 3.69 -52.11 9.01
C LYS A 279 2.53 -51.30 9.60
N PHE A 280 1.50 -51.04 8.81
CA PHE A 280 0.32 -50.28 9.22
C PHE A 280 -0.93 -51.13 9.02
N LYS A 281 -1.73 -51.33 10.07
CA LYS A 281 -3.01 -52.05 10.00
C LYS A 281 -4.16 -51.05 10.09
N ALA A 282 -5.30 -51.36 9.46
CA ALA A 282 -6.46 -50.49 9.48
C ALA A 282 -6.96 -50.16 10.90
N ALA A 283 -6.79 -51.10 11.84
CA ALA A 283 -7.15 -50.93 13.26
C ALA A 283 -6.24 -49.92 14.01
N ASP A 284 -5.01 -49.70 13.54
CA ASP A 284 -4.07 -48.78 14.21
C ASP A 284 -4.54 -47.32 14.08
N PHE A 285 -5.20 -46.99 12.97
CA PHE A 285 -5.76 -45.65 12.74
C PHE A 285 -6.95 -45.32 13.67
N GLU A 286 -7.72 -46.33 14.09
CA GLU A 286 -8.82 -46.13 15.06
C GLU A 286 -8.30 -45.88 16.48
N GLN A 287 -7.13 -46.42 16.81
CA GLN A 287 -6.49 -46.19 18.11
C GLN A 287 -5.93 -44.77 18.25
N ILE A 288 -5.81 -44.01 17.15
CA ILE A 288 -5.38 -42.60 17.19
C ILE A 288 -6.34 -41.78 18.06
N THR A 289 -7.65 -42.04 17.96
CA THR A 289 -8.70 -41.38 18.76
C THR A 289 -8.54 -41.60 20.27
N GLN A 290 -7.93 -42.72 20.68
CA GLN A 290 -7.68 -43.02 22.09
C GLN A 290 -6.45 -42.30 22.65
N ARG A 291 -5.50 -41.92 21.77
CA ARG A 291 -4.25 -41.27 22.15
C ARG A 291 -4.32 -39.75 22.09
N VAL A 292 -5.19 -39.20 21.24
CA VAL A 292 -5.37 -37.77 21.04
C VAL A 292 -6.64 -37.31 21.75
N ALA A 293 -6.49 -36.48 22.78
CA ALA A 293 -7.62 -35.99 23.58
C ALA A 293 -8.51 -34.98 22.83
N THR A 294 -7.99 -34.31 21.80
CA THR A 294 -8.66 -33.26 21.06
C THR A 294 -9.40 -33.82 19.85
N LYS A 295 -10.71 -33.52 19.76
CA LYS A 295 -11.56 -33.93 18.62
C LYS A 295 -11.36 -33.08 17.36
N GLU A 296 -10.85 -31.86 17.53
CA GLU A 296 -10.54 -30.93 16.46
C GLU A 296 -9.05 -30.58 16.52
N ILE A 297 -8.43 -30.50 15.35
CA ILE A 297 -7.08 -30.01 15.15
C ILE A 297 -7.22 -28.67 14.45
N SER A 298 -6.82 -27.60 15.13
CA SER A 298 -6.80 -26.26 14.56
C SER A 298 -5.40 -25.67 14.61
N GLU A 299 -5.01 -24.98 13.55
CA GLU A 299 -3.74 -24.28 13.45
C GLU A 299 -3.96 -22.90 12.81
N THR A 300 -3.28 -21.88 13.32
CA THR A 300 -3.37 -20.51 12.81
C THR A 300 -2.18 -20.19 11.93
N GLY A 301 -2.47 -19.86 10.67
CA GLY A 301 -1.50 -19.38 9.70
C GLY A 301 -1.40 -17.87 9.68
N ASN A 302 -0.19 -17.35 9.46
CA ASN A 302 0.09 -15.92 9.38
C ASN A 302 0.57 -15.53 7.98
N GLY A 303 0.09 -14.40 7.47
CA GLY A 303 0.45 -13.88 6.17
C GLY A 303 0.64 -12.37 6.18
N VAL A 304 1.70 -11.91 5.51
CA VAL A 304 2.08 -10.49 5.43
C VAL A 304 1.93 -10.03 3.98
N PRO A 305 1.45 -8.80 3.71
CA PRO A 305 1.34 -8.29 2.36
C PRO A 305 2.74 -8.05 1.76
N PRO A 306 2.96 -8.36 0.47
CA PRO A 306 4.21 -8.02 -0.20
C PRO A 306 4.47 -6.50 -0.20
N PRO A 307 5.73 -6.03 -0.03
CA PRO A 307 6.06 -4.60 0.07
C PRO A 307 5.56 -3.76 -1.11
N LYS A 308 5.58 -4.32 -2.32
CA LYS A 308 5.07 -3.65 -3.54
C LYS A 308 3.57 -3.28 -3.50
N TYR A 309 2.81 -3.83 -2.54
CA TYR A 309 1.40 -3.52 -2.34
C TYR A 309 1.13 -2.72 -1.06
N ILE A 310 2.17 -2.36 -0.32
CA ILE A 310 2.12 -1.43 0.81
C ILE A 310 2.46 -0.06 0.24
N ARG A 311 1.51 0.86 0.26
CA ARG A 311 1.77 2.27 0.02
C ARG A 311 2.60 2.73 1.22
N GLY A 312 3.80 3.26 1.00
CA GLY A 312 4.52 3.92 2.09
C GLY A 312 3.69 5.09 2.62
N PRO A 313 4.14 5.78 3.69
CA PRO A 313 3.86 7.21 3.72
C PRO A 313 4.22 7.73 2.34
N GLU A 314 3.42 8.65 1.80
CA GLU A 314 3.96 9.54 0.78
C GLU A 314 5.13 10.24 1.48
N THR A 315 6.33 9.63 1.45
CA THR A 315 7.45 10.39 0.94
C THR A 315 6.88 10.83 -0.38
N GLU A 316 6.43 12.09 -0.43
CA GLU A 316 6.41 12.79 -1.68
C GLU A 316 7.70 12.33 -2.35
N SER A 317 7.58 11.47 -3.35
CA SER A 317 8.47 11.64 -4.45
C SER A 317 8.08 13.02 -4.94
N VAL A 318 8.63 14.05 -4.30
CA VAL A 318 9.29 15.13 -5.01
C VAL A 318 10.15 14.34 -5.97
N GLY A 319 9.55 13.94 -7.10
CA GLY A 319 10.25 13.25 -8.16
C GLY A 319 11.35 14.24 -8.43
N VAL A 320 12.58 13.90 -8.03
CA VAL A 320 13.64 14.89 -7.93
C VAL A 320 13.72 15.45 -9.33
N GLN A 321 13.19 16.67 -9.52
CA GLN A 321 12.92 17.18 -10.85
C GLN A 321 14.28 17.21 -11.49
N MET A 322 14.42 16.45 -12.57
CA MET A 322 15.73 16.23 -13.17
C MET A 322 16.27 17.61 -13.56
N PRO A 323 17.38 18.07 -12.96
CA PRO A 323 17.86 19.41 -13.21
C PRO A 323 18.18 19.61 -14.69
N ASP A 324 17.99 20.82 -15.19
CA ASP A 324 18.19 21.13 -16.62
C ASP A 324 19.63 20.86 -17.09
N TRP A 325 20.60 20.83 -16.17
CA TRP A 325 22.00 20.53 -16.46
C TRP A 325 22.28 19.04 -16.72
N VAL A 326 21.37 18.12 -16.39
CA VAL A 326 21.62 16.66 -16.50
C VAL A 326 21.87 16.22 -17.95
N GLY A 327 21.30 16.92 -18.94
CA GLY A 327 21.55 16.67 -20.36
C GLY A 327 22.79 17.37 -20.93
N GLN A 328 23.50 18.18 -20.12
CA GLN A 328 24.61 19.00 -20.59
C GLN A 328 25.95 18.26 -20.53
N THR A 329 26.89 18.72 -21.35
CA THR A 329 28.30 18.30 -21.31
C THR A 329 29.13 19.52 -20.96
N ILE A 330 29.93 19.41 -19.91
CA ILE A 330 30.87 20.48 -19.53
C ILE A 330 32.22 20.24 -20.19
N ARG A 331 32.93 21.33 -20.46
CA ARG A 331 34.24 21.32 -21.10
C ARG A 331 35.19 22.26 -20.39
N ALA A 332 36.44 21.84 -20.26
CA ALA A 332 37.51 22.66 -19.71
C ALA A 332 38.78 22.50 -20.55
N THR A 333 39.49 23.61 -20.78
CA THR A 333 40.78 23.61 -21.47
C THR A 333 41.91 23.83 -20.47
N GLY A 334 42.80 22.85 -20.40
CA GLY A 334 44.00 22.90 -19.59
C GLY A 334 45.24 23.19 -20.42
N HIS A 335 46.28 23.69 -19.75
CA HIS A 335 47.56 24.02 -20.38
C HIS A 335 48.69 23.33 -19.65
N GLY A 336 49.64 22.80 -20.40
CA GLY A 336 50.75 22.01 -19.88
C GLY A 336 52.07 22.38 -20.54
N VAL A 337 53.07 22.66 -19.72
CA VAL A 337 54.39 23.05 -20.19
C VAL A 337 55.32 21.84 -20.14
N PRO A 338 56.12 21.56 -21.19
CA PRO A 338 57.10 20.48 -21.18
C PRO A 338 58.23 20.76 -20.18
N PRO A 339 58.84 19.72 -19.59
CA PRO A 339 60.06 19.87 -18.79
C PRO A 339 61.16 20.62 -19.57
N ALA A 340 61.91 21.47 -18.88
CA ALA A 340 62.88 22.37 -19.50
C ALA A 340 63.98 21.63 -20.30
N ASP A 341 64.35 20.44 -19.85
CA ASP A 341 65.35 19.54 -20.45
C ASP A 341 64.81 18.72 -21.64
N MET A 342 63.49 18.69 -21.85
CA MET A 342 62.83 17.88 -22.89
C MET A 342 62.06 18.71 -23.91
N LYS A 343 62.23 20.04 -23.91
CA LYS A 343 61.57 20.96 -24.84
C LYS A 343 61.83 20.59 -26.31
N GLY A 344 60.79 20.64 -27.13
CA GLY A 344 60.86 20.33 -28.57
C GLY A 344 60.98 18.84 -28.94
N THR A 345 61.21 17.96 -27.96
CA THR A 345 61.26 16.51 -28.20
C THR A 345 59.86 15.88 -28.29
N ALA A 346 59.72 14.74 -28.98
CA ALA A 346 58.47 14.00 -29.03
C ALA A 346 57.99 13.57 -27.62
N GLN A 347 58.93 13.18 -26.75
CA GLN A 347 58.64 12.82 -25.36
C GLN A 347 58.16 14.04 -24.54
N GLY A 348 58.79 15.20 -24.71
CA GLY A 348 58.38 16.45 -24.06
C GLY A 348 56.98 16.89 -24.49
N LYS A 349 56.63 16.76 -25.77
CA LYS A 349 55.27 17.04 -26.27
C LYS A 349 54.19 16.15 -25.65
N LEU A 350 54.49 14.87 -25.43
CA LEU A 350 53.58 13.94 -24.74
C LEU A 350 53.42 14.29 -23.26
N MET A 351 54.52 14.67 -22.58
CA MET A 351 54.47 15.12 -21.19
C MET A 351 53.68 16.43 -21.03
N ALA A 352 53.89 17.38 -21.94
CA ALA A 352 53.13 18.63 -22.00
C ALA A 352 51.63 18.37 -22.18
N ALA A 353 51.25 17.50 -23.12
CA ALA A 353 49.85 17.13 -23.34
C ALA A 353 49.22 16.46 -22.11
N ARG A 354 49.94 15.57 -21.43
CA ARG A 354 49.45 14.97 -20.17
C ARG A 354 49.29 15.99 -19.05
N ALA A 355 50.24 16.91 -18.91
CA ALA A 355 50.12 17.99 -17.92
C ALA A 355 48.93 18.92 -18.24
N ALA A 356 48.69 19.20 -19.52
CA ALA A 356 47.53 19.96 -19.99
C ALA A 356 46.22 19.24 -19.69
N GLU A 357 46.16 17.92 -19.90
CA GLU A 357 44.99 17.10 -19.58
C GLU A 357 44.67 17.10 -18.07
N GLU A 358 45.68 16.98 -17.19
CA GLU A 358 45.50 17.05 -15.74
C GLU A 358 45.05 18.44 -15.28
N ASP A 359 45.61 19.51 -15.85
CA ASP A 359 45.14 20.88 -15.61
C ASP A 359 43.68 21.06 -16.06
N ALA A 360 43.31 20.48 -17.19
CA ALA A 360 41.95 20.53 -17.73
C ALA A 360 40.97 19.79 -16.80
N LYS A 361 41.33 18.59 -16.31
CA LYS A 361 40.54 17.81 -15.35
C LYS A 361 40.38 18.54 -14.01
N ARG A 362 41.42 19.23 -13.53
CA ARG A 362 41.35 20.07 -12.32
C ARG A 362 40.33 21.20 -12.48
N LYS A 363 40.40 21.95 -13.58
CA LYS A 363 39.42 23.01 -13.90
C LYS A 363 38.00 22.45 -14.03
N LEU A 364 37.87 21.25 -14.61
CA LEU A 364 36.59 20.57 -14.75
C LEU A 364 36.03 20.16 -13.38
N ALA A 365 36.86 19.67 -12.46
CA ALA A 365 36.47 19.39 -11.08
C ALA A 365 35.99 20.64 -10.33
N GLU A 366 36.66 21.78 -10.51
CA GLU A 366 36.22 23.05 -9.92
C GLU A 366 34.88 23.53 -10.48
N GLN A 367 34.63 23.32 -11.78
CA GLN A 367 33.33 23.59 -12.38
C GLN A 367 32.24 22.66 -11.81
N LEU A 368 32.53 21.37 -11.64
CA LEU A 368 31.59 20.40 -11.05
C LEU A 368 31.22 20.75 -9.62
N ASP A 369 32.19 21.14 -8.80
CA ASP A 369 31.98 21.54 -7.41
C ASP A 369 30.92 22.64 -7.26
N GLY A 370 30.86 23.57 -8.23
CA GLY A 370 29.93 24.69 -8.25
C GLY A 370 28.53 24.37 -8.79
N VAL A 371 28.28 23.15 -9.28
CA VAL A 371 26.97 22.76 -9.81
C VAL A 371 25.97 22.63 -8.66
N LEU A 372 24.80 23.25 -8.82
CA LEU A 372 23.69 23.13 -7.86
C LEU A 372 22.94 21.81 -8.07
N ILE A 373 22.88 20.99 -7.03
CA ILE A 373 22.08 19.76 -7.01
C ILE A 373 20.62 20.07 -6.68
N ASN A 374 20.39 21.07 -5.82
CA ASN A 374 19.07 21.63 -5.51
C ASN A 374 19.19 23.12 -5.17
N SER A 375 18.10 23.75 -4.75
CA SER A 375 18.04 25.20 -4.47
C SER A 375 19.00 25.72 -3.39
N SER A 376 19.61 24.85 -2.58
CA SER A 376 20.46 25.25 -1.45
C SER A 376 21.75 24.45 -1.31
N THR A 377 22.00 23.45 -2.15
CA THR A 377 23.11 22.50 -2.01
C THR A 377 23.89 22.37 -3.31
N THR A 378 25.21 22.59 -3.23
CA THR A 378 26.13 22.35 -4.35
C THR A 378 26.69 20.92 -4.33
N VAL A 379 27.30 20.48 -5.44
CA VAL A 379 28.06 19.22 -5.50
C VAL A 379 29.15 19.17 -4.43
N ARG A 380 29.87 20.27 -4.22
CA ARG A 380 30.88 20.37 -3.15
C ARG A 380 30.29 20.09 -1.77
N ASP A 381 29.17 20.73 -1.44
CA ASP A 381 28.51 20.54 -0.14
C ASP A 381 28.02 19.10 0.05
N PHE A 382 27.59 18.46 -1.04
CA PHE A 382 27.09 17.10 -1.03
C PHE A 382 28.20 16.05 -0.87
N VAL A 383 29.34 16.24 -1.56
CA VAL A 383 30.55 15.41 -1.43
C VAL A 383 31.20 15.57 -0.05
N ALA A 384 31.07 16.73 0.58
CA ALA A 384 31.56 16.96 1.95
C ALA A 384 30.75 16.18 3.00
N GLN A 385 29.45 15.94 2.74
CA GLN A 385 28.56 15.22 3.66
C GLN A 385 28.63 13.69 3.51
N HIS A 386 29.18 13.19 2.40
CA HIS A 386 29.13 11.78 2.02
C HIS A 386 30.46 11.29 1.41
N ASP A 387 31.24 10.55 2.20
CA ASP A 387 32.57 10.05 1.79
C ASP A 387 32.51 9.00 0.66
N ASP A 388 31.42 8.24 0.56
CA ASP A 388 31.12 7.33 -0.55
C ASP A 388 30.99 8.08 -1.88
N ILE A 389 30.29 9.22 -1.87
CA ILE A 389 30.10 10.07 -3.06
C ILE A 389 31.42 10.68 -3.53
N ARG A 390 32.34 11.00 -2.61
CA ARG A 390 33.69 11.47 -2.99
C ARG A 390 34.43 10.45 -3.85
N THR A 391 34.28 9.16 -3.53
CA THR A 391 34.93 8.08 -4.28
C THR A 391 34.30 7.93 -5.66
N ASP A 392 32.98 7.99 -5.75
CA ASP A 392 32.26 7.90 -7.03
C ASP A 392 32.51 9.11 -7.93
N MET A 393 32.55 10.32 -7.35
CA MET A 393 32.84 11.55 -8.09
C MET A 393 34.27 11.60 -8.63
N SER A 394 35.25 11.09 -7.87
CA SER A 394 36.63 10.99 -8.36
C SER A 394 36.75 9.98 -9.51
N THR A 395 36.00 8.86 -9.43
CA THR A 395 35.90 7.87 -10.52
C THR A 395 35.21 8.46 -11.76
N PHE A 396 34.15 9.25 -11.56
CA PHE A 396 33.44 9.96 -12.63
C PHE A 396 34.35 10.97 -13.35
N LEU A 397 35.09 11.78 -12.60
CA LEU A 397 36.07 12.73 -13.13
C LEU A 397 37.19 12.05 -13.93
N ALA A 398 37.64 10.88 -13.48
CA ALA A 398 38.63 10.10 -14.21
C ALA A 398 38.13 9.63 -15.59
N GLY A 399 36.81 9.60 -15.80
CA GLY A 399 36.16 9.29 -17.07
C GLY A 399 36.08 10.46 -18.06
N ALA A 400 36.62 11.65 -17.73
CA ALA A 400 36.67 12.78 -18.65
C ALA A 400 37.54 12.45 -19.87
N GLN A 401 37.05 12.76 -21.08
CA GLN A 401 37.71 12.41 -22.33
C GLN A 401 38.24 13.66 -23.03
N ALA A 402 39.43 13.56 -23.61
CA ALA A 402 39.98 14.60 -24.45
C ALA A 402 39.17 14.72 -25.75
N VAL A 403 38.91 15.96 -26.17
CA VAL A 403 38.20 16.27 -27.42
C VAL A 403 39.20 16.79 -28.43
N GLY A 404 39.37 16.05 -29.53
CA GLY A 404 40.31 16.41 -30.59
C GLY A 404 41.77 16.12 -30.23
N ASP A 405 42.67 16.57 -31.10
CA ASP A 405 44.12 16.44 -30.91
C ASP A 405 44.66 17.59 -30.04
N PRO A 406 45.72 17.38 -29.24
CA PRO A 406 46.36 18.44 -28.47
C PRO A 406 46.90 19.55 -29.39
N GLU A 407 46.59 20.79 -29.06
CA GLU A 407 47.14 21.97 -29.73
C GLU A 407 48.47 22.35 -29.09
N TYR A 408 49.44 22.77 -29.89
CA TYR A 408 50.77 23.17 -29.41
C TYR A 408 51.13 24.56 -29.90
N ASP A 409 51.67 25.39 -29.01
CA ASP A 409 52.25 26.68 -29.37
C ASP A 409 53.70 26.55 -29.89
N GLU A 410 54.29 27.68 -30.30
CA GLU A 410 55.68 27.75 -30.78
C GLU A 410 56.71 27.40 -29.69
N GLU A 411 56.35 27.50 -28.41
CA GLU A 411 57.21 27.17 -27.26
C GLU A 411 57.09 25.71 -26.80
N GLY A 412 56.16 24.95 -27.39
CA GLY A 412 55.89 23.55 -27.08
C GLY A 412 54.92 23.32 -25.93
N THR A 413 54.23 24.37 -25.45
CA THR A 413 53.11 24.27 -24.50
C THR A 413 51.95 23.57 -25.18
N ALA A 414 51.36 22.58 -24.51
CA ALA A 414 50.17 21.90 -25.00
C ALA A 414 48.91 22.53 -24.40
N ALA A 415 47.86 22.64 -25.22
CA ALA A 415 46.48 22.92 -24.80
C ALA A 415 45.61 21.70 -25.11
N VAL A 416 44.88 21.23 -24.10
CA VAL A 416 44.00 20.05 -24.21
C VAL A 416 42.63 20.42 -23.65
N THR A 417 41.58 20.21 -24.44
CA THR A 417 40.20 20.32 -23.98
C THR A 417 39.68 18.95 -23.60
N VAL A 418 39.14 18.82 -22.40
CA VAL A 418 38.44 17.62 -21.95
C VAL A 418 36.94 17.90 -21.81
N GLU A 419 36.13 16.89 -22.06
CA GLU A 419 34.68 16.94 -21.89
C GLU A 419 34.16 15.87 -20.95
N LEU A 420 33.07 16.20 -20.27
CA LEU A 420 32.40 15.30 -19.34
C LEU A 420 30.87 15.47 -19.40
N PRO A 421 30.12 14.45 -19.85
CA PRO A 421 28.66 14.46 -19.82
C PRO A 421 28.12 14.35 -18.40
N LEU A 422 27.22 15.26 -17.99
CA LEU A 422 26.73 15.34 -16.62
C LEU A 422 25.65 14.30 -16.27
N ARG A 423 25.15 13.54 -17.24
CA ARG A 423 24.09 12.55 -17.00
C ARG A 423 24.49 11.53 -15.94
N ARG A 424 25.72 11.01 -16.01
CA ARG A 424 26.22 10.02 -15.04
C ARG A 424 26.39 10.61 -13.63
N MET A 425 26.74 11.89 -13.52
CA MET A 425 26.80 12.57 -12.23
C MET A 425 25.44 12.57 -11.54
N TRP A 426 24.37 12.83 -12.31
CA TRP A 426 23.02 12.76 -11.78
C TRP A 426 22.66 11.36 -11.27
N ASP A 427 23.04 10.31 -11.98
CA ASP A 427 22.78 8.93 -11.57
C ASP A 427 23.50 8.60 -10.24
N ILE A 428 24.71 9.13 -10.02
CA ILE A 428 25.46 8.97 -8.75
C ILE A 428 24.75 9.73 -7.61
N VAL A 429 24.36 10.98 -7.84
CA VAL A 429 23.79 11.87 -6.81
C VAL A 429 22.34 11.48 -6.45
N SER A 430 21.52 11.17 -7.46
CA SER A 430 20.09 10.89 -7.28
C SER A 430 19.82 9.64 -6.45
N VAL A 431 20.60 8.56 -6.64
CA VAL A 431 20.50 7.33 -5.83
C VAL A 431 20.62 7.64 -4.34
N ARG A 432 21.52 8.55 -3.96
CA ARG A 432 21.74 8.90 -2.56
C ARG A 432 20.70 9.89 -2.02
N MET A 433 20.24 10.83 -2.85
CA MET A 433 19.14 11.73 -2.47
C MET A 433 17.88 10.94 -2.11
N THR A 434 17.57 9.87 -2.86
CA THR A 434 16.42 9.00 -2.56
C THR A 434 16.60 8.24 -1.24
N VAL A 435 17.81 7.76 -0.93
CA VAL A 435 18.09 6.99 0.29
C VAL A 435 18.06 7.86 1.56
N THR A 436 18.53 9.11 1.50
CA THR A 436 18.52 10.02 2.65
C THR A 436 17.09 10.47 3.01
N GLN A 437 16.20 10.56 2.02
CA GLN A 437 14.78 10.87 2.21
C GLN A 437 13.98 9.71 2.83
N ILE A 438 14.46 8.46 2.70
CA ILE A 438 13.83 7.26 3.29
C ILE A 438 14.18 7.09 4.79
N LYS A 439 15.25 7.75 5.26
CA LYS A 439 15.75 7.64 6.66
C LYS A 439 15.32 8.80 7.57
N ARG A 440 14.66 9.82 7.05
CA ARG A 440 13.89 10.79 7.83
C ARG A 440 12.45 10.35 7.83
#